data_AF-A0A5P2DTK3-F1
#
_entry.id   AF-A0A5P2DTK3-F1
#
_cell.length_a   1.000
_cell.length_b   1.000
_cell.length_c   1.000
_cell.angle_alpha   90.00
_cell.angle_beta   90.00
_cell.angle_gamma   90.00
#
_symmetry.space_group_name_H-M   'P 1'
#
loop_
_entity.id
_entity.type
_entity.pdbx_description
1 polymer ?
#
loop_
_entity_poly.entity_id
_entity_poly.type
_entity_poly.pdbx_seq_one_letter_code
_entity_poly.pdbx_strand_id
1 'polypeptide(L)'
;MGQPLESAEGAGPFVTRRTWRRPEGETVVWDSRRARRRGTLSVRGPGDTVGRVSTAGPGSLRRLRRLNAVASGAFVIGGALFAAGAAVSQFGSGDPLVSAWVYLVGGLFFSTGGYVSVLQVLNAPRHSPDGGFQATAGWRWWGYEPMRVDWLSTFVLFTGTLVFGVNLLDSFLEGLSVRQVNRLIWTPDVIGCVLFLVSGHLAFAEICHRPWPCLRSRSLGWWVVAVNQLGSVLFMVSALAAFTRPATGSLVNVGIANWGTLTGALCFSFGGVLQLFERP
;
A
#
# COMPACT_ATOMS: atom_id res chain seq x y z
N MET A 1 22.62 -30.87 23.13
CA MET A 1 22.47 -29.51 22.54
C MET A 1 21.11 -29.46 21.85
N GLY A 2 20.09 -28.92 22.53
CA GLY A 2 18.76 -28.78 21.92
C GLY A 2 18.79 -27.64 20.91
N GLN A 3 18.29 -27.87 19.68
CA GLN A 3 18.15 -26.79 18.71
C GLN A 3 17.36 -25.62 19.34
N PRO A 4 17.77 -24.36 19.14
CA PRO A 4 16.95 -23.23 19.54
C PRO A 4 15.60 -23.37 18.83
N LEU A 5 14.52 -23.40 19.61
CA LEU A 5 13.15 -23.42 19.09
C LEU A 5 12.90 -22.11 18.33
N GLU A 6 13.16 -22.11 17.02
CA GLU A 6 12.76 -21.07 16.09
C GLU A 6 11.43 -21.48 15.46
N SER A 7 10.39 -20.68 15.67
CA SER A 7 9.10 -20.85 15.00
C SER A 7 8.85 -19.68 14.05
N ALA A 8 8.55 -20.00 12.79
CA ALA A 8 8.15 -19.03 11.79
C ALA A 8 6.65 -19.17 11.48
N GLU A 9 5.94 -18.03 11.44
CA GLU A 9 4.52 -17.95 11.09
C GLU A 9 4.33 -17.05 9.86
N GLY A 10 3.32 -17.35 9.05
CA GLY A 10 2.85 -16.45 8.02
C GLY A 10 1.89 -17.07 7.01
N ALA A 11 1.70 -16.34 5.91
CA ALA A 11 0.73 -16.69 4.89
C ALA A 11 1.43 -17.39 3.71
N GLY A 12 1.13 -18.67 3.51
CA GLY A 12 1.70 -19.44 2.39
C GLY A 12 3.24 -19.48 2.46
N PRO A 13 3.97 -19.09 1.39
CA PRO A 13 5.43 -19.13 1.37
C PRO A 13 6.09 -17.98 2.17
N PHE A 14 5.30 -17.04 2.71
CA PHE A 14 5.82 -15.84 3.34
C PHE A 14 5.96 -15.98 4.85
N VAL A 15 7.12 -15.57 5.37
CA VAL A 15 7.33 -15.41 6.82
C VAL A 15 6.97 -13.98 7.22
N THR A 16 6.03 -13.85 8.14
CA THR A 16 5.49 -12.55 8.62
C THR A 16 5.71 -12.33 10.11
N ARG A 17 5.98 -13.42 10.84
CA ARG A 17 6.39 -13.41 12.24
C ARG A 17 7.44 -14.48 12.48
N ARG A 18 8.42 -14.16 13.32
CA ARG A 18 9.43 -15.09 13.82
C ARG A 18 9.52 -15.01 15.33
N THR A 19 9.61 -16.17 15.98
CA THR A 19 9.85 -16.28 17.41
C THR A 19 11.05 -17.19 17.64
N TRP A 20 12.02 -16.73 18.43
CA TRP A 20 13.19 -17.53 18.77
C TRP A 20 13.62 -17.32 20.21
N ARG A 21 14.32 -18.31 20.78
CA ARG A 21 14.92 -18.21 22.12
C ARG A 21 16.42 -17.94 22.04
N ARG A 22 16.89 -17.01 22.86
CA ARG A 22 18.31 -16.70 23.04
C ARG A 22 18.99 -17.69 24.00
N PRO A 23 20.33 -17.82 23.94
CA PRO A 23 21.10 -18.63 24.89
C PRO A 23 20.87 -18.22 26.36
N GLU A 24 20.62 -16.94 26.59
CA GLU A 24 20.33 -16.34 27.90
C GLU A 24 18.90 -16.63 28.41
N GLY A 25 18.08 -17.35 27.63
CA GLY A 25 16.71 -17.73 27.98
C GLY A 25 15.63 -16.73 27.56
N GLU A 26 16.00 -15.59 26.98
CA GLU A 26 15.04 -14.62 26.46
C GLU A 26 14.32 -15.13 25.19
N THR A 27 13.01 -14.90 25.08
CA THR A 27 12.23 -15.15 23.87
C THR A 27 12.03 -13.86 23.10
N VAL A 28 12.45 -13.82 21.85
CA VAL A 28 12.29 -12.67 20.94
C VAL A 28 11.18 -12.97 19.95
N VAL A 29 10.26 -12.02 19.76
CA VAL A 29 9.20 -12.07 18.75
C VAL A 29 9.35 -10.87 17.82
N TRP A 30 9.55 -11.15 16.54
CA TRP A 30 9.60 -10.20 15.44
C TRP A 30 8.35 -10.31 14.59
N ASP A 31 7.69 -9.17 14.33
CA ASP A 31 6.59 -9.04 13.38
C ASP A 31 7.06 -8.14 12.22
N SER A 32 6.89 -8.58 10.97
CA SER A 32 7.37 -7.85 9.78
C SER A 32 6.88 -6.40 9.75
N ARG A 33 5.57 -6.20 9.97
CA ARG A 33 4.95 -4.88 9.89
C ARG A 33 5.37 -3.97 11.04
N ARG A 34 5.52 -4.50 12.26
CA ARG A 34 5.96 -3.69 13.42
C ARG A 34 7.41 -3.26 13.25
N ALA A 35 8.29 -4.17 12.83
CA ALA A 35 9.68 -3.84 12.54
C ALA A 35 9.80 -2.78 11.42
N ARG A 36 9.03 -2.93 10.34
CA ARG A 36 9.03 -1.98 9.21
C ARG A 36 8.44 -0.62 9.56
N ARG A 37 7.29 -0.59 10.25
CA ARG A 37 6.56 0.67 10.50
C ARG A 37 7.01 1.40 11.76
N ARG A 38 7.45 0.66 12.78
CA ARG A 38 7.81 1.21 14.09
C ARG A 38 9.24 0.92 14.53
N GLY A 39 9.98 0.08 13.80
CA GLY A 39 11.33 -0.30 14.21
C GLY A 39 11.35 -0.98 15.57
N THR A 40 10.31 -1.78 15.89
CA THR A 40 10.17 -2.44 17.19
C THR A 40 10.13 -3.96 17.05
N LEU A 41 10.67 -4.64 18.07
CA LEU A 41 10.54 -6.08 18.30
C LEU A 41 10.27 -6.32 19.79
N SER A 42 9.57 -7.40 20.13
CA SER A 42 9.28 -7.74 21.54
C SER A 42 10.26 -8.77 22.07
N VAL A 43 10.80 -8.53 23.26
CA VAL A 43 11.72 -9.41 23.98
C VAL A 43 11.10 -9.77 25.32
N ARG A 44 11.02 -11.05 25.66
CA ARG A 44 10.50 -11.53 26.94
C ARG A 44 11.59 -12.31 27.66
N GLY A 45 11.98 -11.86 28.85
CA GLY A 45 12.97 -12.57 29.68
C GLY A 45 12.39 -13.83 30.34
N PRO A 46 13.25 -14.69 30.92
CA PRO A 46 12.81 -15.81 31.75
C PRO A 46 12.01 -15.31 32.96
N GLY A 47 10.75 -15.73 33.08
CA GLY A 47 9.87 -15.32 34.19
C GLY A 47 9.14 -13.98 34.00
N ASP A 48 9.39 -13.25 32.91
CA ASP A 48 8.66 -12.01 32.61
C ASP A 48 7.20 -12.31 32.20
N THR A 49 6.25 -11.71 32.92
CA THR A 49 4.82 -11.74 32.56
C THR A 49 4.51 -10.83 31.37
N VAL A 50 5.30 -9.76 31.17
CA VAL A 50 5.14 -8.76 30.10
C VAL A 50 6.44 -8.64 29.31
N GLY A 51 6.35 -8.70 27.97
CA GLY A 51 7.50 -8.51 27.10
C GLY A 51 7.94 -7.04 27.03
N ARG A 52 9.25 -6.80 27.06
CA ARG A 52 9.88 -5.51 26.79
C ARG A 52 9.91 -5.24 25.28
N VAL A 53 9.89 -3.96 24.90
CA VAL A 53 10.00 -3.55 23.50
C VAL A 53 11.42 -3.07 23.24
N SER A 54 12.10 -3.71 22.30
CA SER A 54 13.40 -3.26 21.77
C SER A 54 13.17 -2.42 20.51
N THR A 55 13.90 -1.31 20.40
CA THR A 55 13.75 -0.33 19.32
C THR A 55 15.01 -0.25 18.46
N ALA A 56 14.82 0.03 17.18
CA ALA A 56 15.92 0.30 16.26
C ALA A 56 16.65 1.61 16.62
N GLY A 57 17.91 1.73 16.21
CA GLY A 57 18.71 2.92 16.48
C GLY A 57 18.08 4.22 15.93
N PRO A 58 18.44 5.39 16.49
CA PRO A 58 17.78 6.67 16.20
C PRO A 58 17.87 7.08 14.71
N GLY A 59 18.94 6.69 14.01
CA GLY A 59 19.06 6.91 12.56
C GLY A 59 18.00 6.17 11.75
N SER A 60 17.73 4.91 12.09
CA SER A 60 16.66 4.10 11.49
C SER A 60 15.28 4.70 11.74
N LEU A 61 14.99 5.08 12.98
CA LEU A 61 13.67 5.64 13.34
C LEU A 61 13.41 6.97 12.61
N ARG A 62 14.42 7.84 12.49
CA ARG A 62 14.31 9.07 11.67
C ARG A 62 14.03 8.76 10.21
N ARG A 63 14.71 7.75 9.65
CA ARG A 63 14.50 7.30 8.26
C ARG A 63 13.08 6.80 8.05
N LEU A 64 12.58 5.93 8.93
CA LEU A 64 11.20 5.43 8.88
C LEU A 64 10.17 6.56 8.97
N ARG A 65 10.35 7.51 9.90
CA ARG A 65 9.46 8.67 10.05
C ARG A 65 9.42 9.52 8.78
N ARG A 66 10.58 9.84 8.19
CA ARG A 66 10.67 10.65 6.95
C ARG A 66 10.01 9.96 5.78
N LEU A 67 10.36 8.70 5.52
CA LEU A 67 9.75 7.92 4.44
C LEU A 67 8.24 7.77 4.64
N ASN A 68 7.79 7.59 5.89
CA ASN A 68 6.37 7.52 6.19
C ASN A 68 5.64 8.82 5.89
N ALA A 69 6.20 9.96 6.31
CA ALA A 69 5.61 11.28 6.04
C ALA A 69 5.53 11.57 4.53
N VAL A 70 6.57 11.23 3.76
CA VAL A 70 6.58 11.42 2.31
C VAL A 70 5.54 10.51 1.64
N ALA A 71 5.53 9.21 1.95
CA ALA A 71 4.56 8.29 1.37
C ALA A 71 3.12 8.67 1.73
N SER A 72 2.84 8.94 3.01
CA SER A 72 1.50 9.33 3.46
C SER A 72 1.06 10.66 2.84
N GLY A 73 1.94 11.67 2.80
CA GLY A 73 1.64 12.97 2.20
C GLY A 73 1.32 12.84 0.72
N ALA A 74 2.07 12.01 -0.01
CA ALA A 74 1.81 11.73 -1.40
C ALA A 74 0.43 11.06 -1.61
N PHE A 75 0.06 10.05 -0.81
CA PHE A 75 -1.27 9.44 -0.91
C PHE A 75 -2.40 10.40 -0.51
N VAL A 76 -2.20 11.27 0.49
CA VAL A 76 -3.18 12.29 0.89
C VAL A 76 -3.45 13.25 -0.26
N ILE A 77 -2.38 13.84 -0.83
CA ILE A 77 -2.46 14.83 -1.90
C ILE A 77 -3.00 14.16 -3.17
N GLY A 78 -2.48 12.99 -3.54
CA GLY A 78 -2.94 12.22 -4.69
C GLY A 78 -4.43 11.89 -4.60
N GLY A 79 -4.89 11.35 -3.47
CA GLY A 79 -6.30 11.04 -3.24
C GLY A 79 -7.18 12.29 -3.23
N ALA A 80 -6.73 13.39 -2.65
CA ALA A 80 -7.47 14.66 -2.65
C ALA A 80 -7.63 15.23 -4.08
N LEU A 81 -6.58 15.18 -4.90
CA LEU A 81 -6.64 15.59 -6.31
C LEU A 81 -7.58 14.68 -7.11
N PHE A 82 -7.53 13.36 -6.93
CA PHE A 82 -8.49 12.45 -7.57
C PHE A 82 -9.93 12.73 -7.17
N ALA A 83 -10.18 12.99 -5.89
CA ALA A 83 -11.50 13.38 -5.42
C ALA A 83 -11.96 14.69 -6.06
N ALA A 84 -11.06 15.68 -6.17
CA ALA A 84 -11.35 16.94 -6.86
C ALA A 84 -11.65 16.73 -8.35
N GLY A 85 -10.86 15.93 -9.07
CA GLY A 85 -11.10 15.60 -10.48
C GLY A 85 -12.45 14.91 -10.69
N ALA A 86 -12.82 13.98 -9.80
CA ALA A 86 -14.12 13.31 -9.84
C ALA A 86 -15.28 14.25 -9.53
N ALA A 87 -15.11 15.16 -8.57
CA ALA A 87 -16.11 16.17 -8.27
C ALA A 87 -16.30 17.15 -9.44
N VAL A 88 -15.23 17.59 -10.09
CA VAL A 88 -15.31 18.43 -11.29
C VAL A 88 -16.02 17.69 -12.42
N SER A 89 -15.72 16.41 -12.65
CA SER A 89 -16.41 15.61 -13.68
C SER A 89 -17.88 15.34 -13.35
N GLN A 90 -18.24 15.23 -12.06
CA GLN A 90 -19.61 14.91 -11.63
C GLN A 90 -20.53 16.14 -11.55
N PHE A 91 -20.01 17.28 -11.12
CA PHE A 91 -20.79 18.48 -10.81
C PHE A 91 -20.43 19.69 -11.68
N GLY A 92 -19.27 19.67 -12.34
CA GLY A 92 -18.83 20.75 -13.19
C GLY A 92 -19.50 20.70 -14.56
N SER A 93 -19.84 21.89 -15.08
CA SER A 93 -20.17 22.10 -16.49
C SER A 93 -18.91 22.26 -17.38
N GLY A 94 -17.72 22.02 -16.81
CA GLY A 94 -16.42 22.41 -17.35
C GLY A 94 -15.75 21.40 -18.29
N ASP A 95 -14.69 21.88 -18.94
CA ASP A 95 -13.87 21.15 -19.90
C ASP A 95 -13.31 19.83 -19.31
N PRO A 96 -13.56 18.66 -19.94
CA PRO A 96 -12.99 17.38 -19.55
C PRO A 96 -11.47 17.40 -19.37
N LEU A 97 -10.77 18.27 -20.10
CA LEU A 97 -9.32 18.44 -20.02
C LEU A 97 -8.85 18.87 -18.63
N VAL A 98 -9.62 19.70 -17.92
CA VAL A 98 -9.29 20.13 -16.56
C VAL A 98 -9.28 18.94 -15.61
N SER A 99 -10.28 18.06 -15.70
CA SER A 99 -10.35 16.85 -14.87
C SER A 99 -9.18 15.91 -15.18
N ALA A 100 -8.85 15.73 -16.48
CA ALA A 100 -7.72 14.91 -16.91
C ALA A 100 -6.39 15.40 -16.32
N TRP A 101 -6.12 16.71 -16.33
CA TRP A 101 -4.91 17.27 -15.70
C TRP A 101 -4.89 17.06 -14.18
N VAL A 102 -6.01 17.29 -13.50
CA VAL A 102 -6.11 17.09 -12.05
C VAL A 102 -5.83 15.62 -11.68
N TYR A 103 -6.40 14.68 -12.45
CA TYR A 103 -6.11 13.25 -12.26
C TYR A 103 -4.64 12.92 -12.54
N LEU A 104 -4.06 13.45 -13.62
CA LEU A 104 -2.66 13.20 -13.97
C LEU A 104 -1.71 13.63 -12.85
N VAL A 105 -1.89 14.85 -12.32
CA VAL A 105 -1.08 15.35 -11.19
C VAL A 105 -1.29 14.47 -9.96
N GLY A 106 -2.53 14.08 -9.66
CA GLY A 106 -2.82 13.11 -8.59
C GLY A 106 -2.10 11.77 -8.79
N GLY A 107 -1.99 11.29 -10.03
CA GLY A 107 -1.39 10.01 -10.38
C GLY A 107 0.12 10.00 -10.17
N LEU A 108 0.77 11.14 -10.40
CA LEU A 108 2.19 11.33 -10.08
C LEU A 108 2.44 11.25 -8.57
N PHE A 109 1.55 11.81 -7.75
CA PHE A 109 1.62 11.66 -6.30
C PHE A 109 1.40 10.20 -5.86
N PHE A 110 0.42 9.49 -6.44
CA PHE A 110 0.25 8.05 -6.17
C PHE A 110 1.50 7.23 -6.53
N SER A 111 2.10 7.49 -7.70
CA SER A 111 3.34 6.83 -8.13
C SER A 111 4.50 7.12 -7.17
N THR A 112 4.61 8.36 -6.71
CA THR A 112 5.59 8.77 -5.69
C THR A 112 5.36 8.02 -4.38
N GLY A 113 4.11 7.97 -3.88
CA GLY A 113 3.76 7.24 -2.67
C GLY A 113 4.02 5.73 -2.77
N GLY A 114 3.72 5.14 -3.93
CA GLY A 114 4.01 3.74 -4.26
C GLY A 114 5.51 3.44 -4.19
N TYR A 115 6.34 4.22 -4.88
CA TYR A 115 7.79 4.03 -4.87
C TYR A 115 8.41 4.26 -3.49
N VAL A 116 7.99 5.31 -2.77
CA VAL A 116 8.48 5.58 -1.42
C VAL A 116 8.08 4.45 -0.46
N SER A 117 6.93 3.80 -0.68
CA SER A 117 6.54 2.60 0.07
C SER A 117 7.46 1.41 -0.19
N VAL A 118 7.99 1.24 -1.41
CA VAL A 118 9.05 0.27 -1.72
C VAL A 118 10.34 0.64 -0.97
N LEU A 119 10.73 1.92 -0.99
CA LEU A 119 11.91 2.40 -0.26
C LEU A 119 11.79 2.17 1.26
N GLN A 120 10.58 2.28 1.84
CA GLN A 120 10.32 1.93 3.24
C GLN A 120 10.66 0.48 3.54
N VAL A 121 10.31 -0.45 2.64
CA VAL A 121 10.57 -1.87 2.81
C VAL A 121 12.05 -2.20 2.66
N LEU A 122 12.71 -1.59 1.66
CA LEU A 122 14.12 -1.82 1.36
C LEU A 122 15.05 -1.28 2.45
N ASN A 123 14.66 -0.17 3.07
CA ASN A 123 15.46 0.53 4.09
C ASN A 123 14.94 0.32 5.52
N ALA A 124 14.05 -0.67 5.72
CA ALA A 124 13.57 -1.04 7.04
C ALA A 124 14.68 -1.70 7.89
N PRO A 125 14.68 -1.51 9.22
CA PRO A 125 15.58 -2.22 10.13
C PRO A 125 15.39 -3.74 10.00
N ARG A 126 16.49 -4.47 9.84
CA ARG A 126 16.50 -5.94 9.81
C ARG A 126 16.82 -6.49 11.19
N HIS A 127 16.25 -7.63 11.56
CA HIS A 127 16.58 -8.29 12.82
C HIS A 127 17.94 -9.00 12.72
N SER A 128 18.70 -9.01 13.82
CA SER A 128 19.89 -9.85 13.99
C SER A 128 19.49 -11.19 14.64
N PRO A 129 20.18 -12.30 14.35
CA PRO A 129 20.02 -13.55 15.12
C PRO A 129 20.16 -13.33 16.64
N ASP A 130 20.99 -12.36 17.05
CA ASP A 130 21.22 -12.00 18.45
C ASP A 130 20.02 -11.30 19.12
N GLY A 131 18.91 -11.10 18.39
CA GLY A 131 17.69 -10.51 18.95
C GLY A 131 17.65 -8.98 18.99
N GLY A 132 18.66 -8.31 18.42
CA GLY A 132 18.66 -6.88 18.17
C GLY A 132 18.28 -6.54 16.72
N PHE A 133 18.42 -5.26 16.36
CA PHE A 133 18.43 -4.86 14.96
C PHE A 133 19.86 -4.89 14.42
N GLN A 134 20.04 -5.33 13.18
CA GLN A 134 21.30 -5.19 12.46
C GLN A 134 21.67 -3.71 12.37
N ALA A 135 22.98 -3.42 12.33
CA ALA A 135 23.48 -2.08 12.08
C ALA A 135 22.80 -1.48 10.83
N THR A 136 22.54 -0.18 10.85
CA THR A 136 21.87 0.52 9.75
C THR A 136 22.60 0.26 8.44
N ALA A 137 22.00 -0.54 7.57
CA ALA A 137 22.50 -0.72 6.22
C ALA A 137 22.53 0.63 5.48
N GLY A 138 23.46 0.73 4.53
CA GLY A 138 23.52 1.83 3.56
C GLY A 138 22.18 2.02 2.86
N TRP A 139 21.96 3.21 2.32
CA TRP A 139 20.71 3.53 1.63
C TRP A 139 20.55 2.68 0.36
N ARG A 140 19.38 2.05 0.20
CA ARG A 140 19.04 1.24 -0.98
C ARG A 140 17.92 1.91 -1.76
N TRP A 141 18.21 2.27 -3.00
CA TRP A 141 17.22 2.76 -3.97
C TRP A 141 16.44 1.62 -4.63
N TRP A 142 17.04 0.43 -4.71
CA TRP A 142 16.44 -0.73 -5.34
C TRP A 142 16.85 -2.04 -4.66
N GLY A 143 16.03 -3.06 -4.85
CA GLY A 143 16.26 -4.43 -4.41
C GLY A 143 15.12 -5.33 -4.85
N TYR A 144 15.42 -6.60 -5.07
CA TYR A 144 14.46 -7.61 -5.49
C TYR A 144 14.34 -8.67 -4.39
N GLU A 145 13.22 -8.66 -3.66
CA GLU A 145 13.00 -9.55 -2.50
C GLU A 145 11.58 -10.15 -2.53
N PRO A 146 11.20 -10.88 -3.60
CA PRO A 146 9.83 -11.34 -3.84
C PRO A 146 9.30 -12.29 -2.77
N MET A 147 10.19 -12.98 -2.04
CA MET A 147 9.84 -13.88 -0.93
C MET A 147 9.47 -13.13 0.36
N ARG A 148 9.46 -11.80 0.34
CA ARG A 148 8.93 -10.99 1.43
C ARG A 148 7.59 -10.39 1.03
N VAL A 149 6.55 -10.68 1.80
CA VAL A 149 5.18 -10.21 1.51
C VAL A 149 5.08 -8.68 1.51
N ASP A 150 5.86 -7.99 2.34
CA ASP A 150 5.88 -6.53 2.41
C ASP A 150 6.49 -5.89 1.16
N TRP A 151 7.55 -6.50 0.62
CA TRP A 151 8.14 -6.12 -0.66
C TRP A 151 7.18 -6.40 -1.81
N LEU A 152 6.61 -7.61 -1.88
CA LEU A 152 5.68 -7.97 -2.96
C LEU A 152 4.43 -7.06 -2.95
N SER A 153 3.84 -6.80 -1.79
CA SER A 153 2.68 -5.91 -1.64
C SER A 153 2.99 -4.50 -2.12
N THR A 154 4.11 -3.91 -1.70
CA THR A 154 4.50 -2.54 -2.09
C THR A 154 4.97 -2.45 -3.54
N PHE A 155 5.61 -3.49 -4.06
CA PHE A 155 5.98 -3.59 -5.47
C PHE A 155 4.73 -3.66 -6.36
N VAL A 156 3.78 -4.55 -6.06
CA VAL A 156 2.50 -4.66 -6.79
C VAL A 156 1.71 -3.34 -6.71
N LEU A 157 1.70 -2.67 -5.55
CA LEU A 157 1.12 -1.33 -5.42
C LEU A 157 1.74 -0.35 -6.40
N PHE A 158 3.07 -0.25 -6.39
CA PHE A 158 3.80 0.68 -7.25
C PHE A 158 3.59 0.36 -8.73
N THR A 159 3.66 -0.91 -9.13
CA THR A 159 3.33 -1.34 -10.50
C THR A 159 1.90 -0.94 -10.88
N GLY A 160 0.93 -1.12 -9.98
CA GLY A 160 -0.44 -0.66 -10.17
C GLY A 160 -0.53 0.84 -10.43
N THR A 161 0.21 1.67 -9.68
CA THR A 161 0.22 3.12 -9.87
C THR A 161 0.81 3.54 -11.22
N LEU A 162 1.82 2.81 -11.72
CA LEU A 162 2.43 3.08 -13.02
C LEU A 162 1.49 2.71 -14.17
N VAL A 163 0.85 1.54 -14.11
CA VAL A 163 -0.12 1.10 -15.13
C VAL A 163 -1.32 2.04 -15.15
N PHE A 164 -1.82 2.43 -13.98
CA PHE A 164 -2.86 3.44 -13.86
C PHE A 164 -2.40 4.80 -14.43
N GLY A 165 -1.13 5.17 -14.24
CA GLY A 165 -0.55 6.38 -14.84
C GLY A 165 -0.55 6.38 -16.37
N VAL A 166 -0.39 5.21 -17.01
CA VAL A 166 -0.51 5.07 -18.47
C VAL A 166 -1.94 5.40 -18.92
N ASN A 167 -2.96 4.87 -18.24
CA ASN A 167 -4.36 5.23 -18.50
C ASN A 167 -4.57 6.75 -18.43
N LEU A 168 -4.01 7.42 -17.42
CA LEU A 168 -4.14 8.88 -17.28
C LEU A 168 -3.51 9.66 -18.43
N LEU A 169 -2.36 9.21 -18.95
CA LEU A 169 -1.74 9.81 -20.13
C LEU A 169 -2.55 9.55 -21.39
N ASP A 170 -3.04 8.32 -21.56
CA ASP A 170 -3.86 7.92 -22.71
C ASP A 170 -5.21 8.64 -22.74
N SER A 171 -5.69 9.16 -21.60
CA SER A 171 -6.91 9.97 -21.53
C SER A 171 -6.85 11.30 -22.29
N PHE A 172 -5.64 11.78 -22.65
CA PHE A 172 -5.44 12.96 -23.49
C PHE A 172 -5.49 12.65 -24.99
N LEU A 173 -5.62 11.38 -25.39
CA LEU A 173 -5.71 11.01 -26.79
C LEU A 173 -7.11 11.31 -27.36
N GLU A 174 -7.15 12.10 -28.41
CA GLU A 174 -8.40 12.47 -29.12
C GLU A 174 -8.66 11.57 -30.33
N GLY A 175 -9.91 11.54 -30.81
CA GLY A 175 -10.30 10.84 -32.04
C GLY A 175 -10.27 9.31 -31.96
N LEU A 176 -10.26 8.73 -30.75
CA LEU A 176 -10.23 7.29 -30.55
C LEU A 176 -11.59 6.63 -30.87
N SER A 177 -11.54 5.51 -31.56
CA SER A 177 -12.70 4.61 -31.66
C SER A 177 -13.03 3.98 -30.30
N VAL A 178 -14.27 3.53 -30.10
CA VAL A 178 -14.70 2.83 -28.87
C VAL A 178 -13.78 1.64 -28.54
N ARG A 179 -13.30 0.91 -29.56
CA ARG A 179 -12.37 -0.20 -29.37
C ARG A 179 -11.01 0.27 -28.85
N GLN A 180 -10.53 1.42 -29.32
CA GLN A 180 -9.27 2.02 -28.84
C GLN A 180 -9.44 2.56 -27.42
N VAL A 181 -10.54 3.24 -27.10
CA VAL A 181 -10.84 3.69 -25.73
C VAL A 181 -10.82 2.50 -24.76
N ASN A 182 -11.52 1.41 -25.09
CA ASN A 182 -11.55 0.24 -24.21
C ASN A 182 -10.17 -0.45 -24.08
N ARG A 183 -9.31 -0.36 -25.10
CA ARG A 183 -7.99 -0.99 -25.09
C ARG A 183 -6.91 -0.15 -24.40
N LEU A 184 -6.89 1.16 -24.65
CA LEU A 184 -5.82 2.07 -24.22
C LEU A 184 -6.14 2.72 -22.86
N ILE A 185 -7.41 3.05 -22.60
CA ILE A 185 -7.82 3.77 -21.39
C ILE A 185 -8.37 2.77 -20.37
N TRP A 186 -9.42 2.02 -20.75
CA TRP A 186 -10.12 1.14 -19.82
C TRP A 186 -9.31 -0.10 -19.38
N THR A 187 -8.56 -0.72 -20.29
CA THR A 187 -7.82 -1.96 -19.94
C THR A 187 -6.71 -1.68 -18.91
N PRO A 188 -5.84 -0.66 -19.06
CA PRO A 188 -4.87 -0.35 -18.02
C PRO A 188 -5.53 0.12 -16.71
N ASP A 189 -6.68 0.79 -16.76
CA ASP A 189 -7.47 1.15 -15.57
C ASP A 189 -7.85 -0.09 -14.74
N VAL A 190 -8.46 -1.09 -15.39
CA VAL A 190 -8.85 -2.35 -14.75
C VAL A 190 -7.64 -3.11 -14.23
N ILE A 191 -6.54 -3.19 -15.01
CA ILE A 191 -5.30 -3.85 -14.56
C ILE A 191 -4.76 -3.15 -13.31
N GLY A 192 -4.71 -1.81 -13.30
CA GLY A 192 -4.29 -1.02 -12.14
C GLY A 192 -5.14 -1.33 -10.90
N CYS A 193 -6.47 -1.34 -11.06
CA CYS A 193 -7.41 -1.69 -9.99
C CYS A 193 -7.19 -3.10 -9.44
N VAL A 194 -6.98 -4.09 -10.31
CA VAL A 194 -6.67 -5.48 -9.90
C VAL A 194 -5.36 -5.53 -9.12
N LEU A 195 -4.32 -4.82 -9.56
CA LEU A 195 -3.04 -4.75 -8.85
C LEU A 195 -3.20 -4.11 -7.46
N PHE A 196 -4.00 -3.05 -7.33
CA PHE A 196 -4.31 -2.46 -6.01
C PHE A 196 -5.04 -3.44 -5.09
N LEU A 197 -6.01 -4.19 -5.62
CA LEU A 197 -6.72 -5.23 -4.86
C LEU A 197 -5.77 -6.33 -4.38
N VAL A 198 -4.88 -6.81 -5.25
CA VAL A 198 -3.86 -7.83 -4.91
C VAL A 198 -2.89 -7.28 -3.85
N SER A 199 -2.43 -6.04 -4.01
CA SER A 199 -1.54 -5.40 -3.05
C SER A 199 -2.17 -5.28 -1.65
N GLY A 200 -3.44 -4.86 -1.57
CA GLY A 200 -4.20 -4.78 -0.32
C GLY A 200 -4.42 -6.14 0.33
N HIS A 201 -4.70 -7.17 -0.47
CA HIS A 201 -4.83 -8.54 0.02
C HIS A 201 -3.51 -9.06 0.64
N LEU A 202 -2.38 -8.82 -0.03
CA LEU A 202 -1.05 -9.14 0.51
C LEU A 202 -0.75 -8.37 1.81
N ALA A 203 -1.19 -7.11 1.92
CA ALA A 203 -1.03 -6.32 3.14
C ALA A 203 -1.90 -6.86 4.29
N PHE A 204 -3.09 -7.39 4.02
CA PHE A 204 -3.88 -8.12 5.01
C PHE A 204 -3.19 -9.42 5.45
N ALA A 205 -2.63 -10.16 4.50
CA ALA A 205 -1.89 -11.38 4.79
C ALA A 205 -0.68 -11.11 5.71
N GLU A 206 0.02 -9.98 5.50
CA GLU A 206 1.08 -9.51 6.39
C GLU A 206 0.58 -9.26 7.82
N ILE A 207 -0.53 -8.55 7.98
CA ILE A 207 -1.08 -8.19 9.31
C ILE A 207 -1.62 -9.41 10.05
N CYS A 208 -2.26 -10.31 9.32
CA CYS A 208 -3.00 -11.43 9.89
C CYS A 208 -2.17 -12.70 10.05
N HIS A 209 -0.95 -12.72 9.49
CA HIS A 209 -0.05 -13.89 9.46
C HIS A 209 -0.70 -15.14 8.84
N ARG A 210 -1.70 -14.95 7.98
CA ARG A 210 -2.51 -15.99 7.34
C ARG A 210 -3.08 -15.44 6.04
N PRO A 211 -3.49 -16.28 5.07
CA PRO A 211 -3.97 -15.80 3.77
C PRO A 211 -5.31 -15.04 3.85
N TRP A 212 -6.11 -15.30 4.89
CA TRP A 212 -7.42 -14.69 5.04
C TRP A 212 -7.39 -13.42 5.89
N PRO A 213 -8.15 -12.37 5.51
CA PRO A 213 -8.33 -11.19 6.35
C PRO A 213 -8.79 -11.56 7.77
N CYS A 214 -8.37 -10.77 8.74
CA CYS A 214 -8.70 -10.91 10.15
C CYS A 214 -9.18 -9.56 10.67
N LEU A 215 -10.07 -9.54 11.66
CA LEU A 215 -10.48 -8.28 12.28
C LEU A 215 -9.48 -7.90 13.38
N ARG A 216 -8.76 -6.79 13.21
CA ARG A 216 -7.88 -6.22 14.26
C ARG A 216 -8.20 -4.74 14.47
N SER A 217 -9.43 -4.45 14.91
CA SER A 217 -9.97 -3.08 15.05
C SER A 217 -9.16 -2.14 15.95
N ARG A 218 -8.37 -2.68 16.89
CA ARG A 218 -7.46 -1.90 17.76
C ARG A 218 -6.15 -1.48 17.08
N SER A 219 -5.87 -1.96 15.88
CA SER A 219 -4.64 -1.66 15.15
C SER A 219 -4.89 -0.55 14.13
N LEU A 220 -4.24 0.60 14.33
CA LEU A 220 -4.21 1.69 13.33
C LEU A 220 -3.76 1.15 11.96
N GLY A 221 -2.75 0.28 11.96
CA GLY A 221 -2.22 -0.34 10.76
C GLY A 221 -3.22 -1.22 10.00
N TRP A 222 -4.16 -1.83 10.72
CA TRP A 222 -5.25 -2.58 10.10
C TRP A 222 -6.24 -1.64 9.40
N TRP A 223 -6.59 -0.51 10.04
CA TRP A 223 -7.46 0.50 9.43
C TRP A 223 -6.86 1.12 8.18
N VAL A 224 -5.54 1.39 8.15
CA VAL A 224 -4.85 1.85 6.94
C VAL A 224 -5.08 0.87 5.78
N VAL A 225 -4.87 -0.43 6.01
CA VAL A 225 -5.06 -1.44 4.95
C VAL A 225 -6.53 -1.60 4.57
N ALA A 226 -7.44 -1.61 5.55
CA ALA A 226 -8.87 -1.78 5.31
C ALA A 226 -9.48 -0.64 4.50
N VAL A 227 -9.15 0.61 4.85
CA VAL A 227 -9.62 1.79 4.11
C VAL A 227 -9.07 1.79 2.69
N ASN A 228 -7.77 1.50 2.50
CA ASN A 228 -7.18 1.43 1.16
C ASN A 228 -7.75 0.28 0.32
N GLN A 229 -8.06 -0.86 0.95
CA GLN A 229 -8.71 -1.99 0.28
C GLN A 229 -10.13 -1.61 -0.18
N LEU A 230 -10.90 -0.95 0.68
CA LEU A 230 -12.22 -0.43 0.33
C LEU A 230 -12.12 0.55 -0.85
N GLY A 231 -11.15 1.48 -0.80
CA GLY A 231 -10.87 2.39 -1.91
C GLY A 231 -10.59 1.67 -3.22
N SER A 232 -9.77 0.62 -3.17
CA SER A 232 -9.44 -0.22 -4.34
C SER A 232 -10.67 -0.95 -4.92
N VAL A 233 -11.59 -1.40 -4.06
CA VAL A 233 -12.86 -2.01 -4.50
C VAL A 233 -13.75 -0.97 -5.18
N LEU A 234 -13.87 0.23 -4.62
CA LEU A 234 -14.67 1.31 -5.19
C LEU A 234 -14.12 1.79 -6.54
N PHE A 235 -12.79 1.86 -6.68
CA PHE A 235 -12.12 2.11 -7.96
C PHE A 235 -12.38 0.99 -8.97
N MET A 236 -12.36 -0.28 -8.56
CA MET A 236 -12.70 -1.39 -9.45
C MET A 236 -14.16 -1.29 -9.92
N VAL A 237 -15.10 -0.96 -9.03
CA VAL A 237 -16.51 -0.73 -9.41
C VAL A 237 -16.63 0.45 -10.39
N SER A 238 -15.87 1.53 -10.15
CA SER A 238 -15.79 2.66 -11.08
C SER A 238 -15.31 2.25 -12.46
N ALA A 239 -14.18 1.53 -12.54
CA ALA A 239 -13.60 1.06 -13.79
C ALA A 239 -14.58 0.17 -14.58
N LEU A 240 -15.31 -0.72 -13.90
CA LEU A 240 -16.33 -1.54 -14.54
C LEU A 240 -17.51 -0.71 -15.08
N ALA A 241 -17.95 0.30 -14.33
CA ALA A 241 -18.99 1.23 -14.77
C ALA A 241 -18.52 2.18 -15.89
N ALA A 242 -17.21 2.38 -16.03
CA ALA A 242 -16.59 3.19 -17.05
C ALA A 242 -16.39 2.47 -18.40
N PHE A 243 -16.73 1.18 -18.50
CA PHE A 243 -16.63 0.45 -19.76
C PHE A 243 -17.51 1.09 -20.85
N THR A 244 -16.94 1.35 -22.03
CA THR A 244 -17.70 1.94 -23.15
C THR A 244 -18.36 0.85 -23.96
N ARG A 245 -19.69 0.87 -24.05
CA ARG A 245 -20.46 -0.14 -24.79
C ARG A 245 -20.23 0.03 -26.30
N PRO A 246 -19.74 -0.99 -27.03
CA PRO A 246 -19.53 -0.89 -28.48
C PRO A 246 -20.79 -0.56 -29.28
N ALA A 247 -21.95 -1.02 -28.82
CA ALA A 247 -23.23 -0.82 -29.51
C ALA A 247 -23.76 0.62 -29.42
N THR A 248 -23.48 1.34 -28.33
CA THR A 248 -24.05 2.67 -28.07
C THR A 248 -23.02 3.79 -28.03
N GLY A 249 -21.72 3.46 -27.92
CA GLY A 249 -20.65 4.43 -27.73
C GLY A 249 -20.67 5.15 -26.38
N SER A 250 -21.57 4.75 -25.47
CA SER A 250 -21.73 5.35 -24.14
C SER A 250 -21.18 4.44 -23.03
N LEU A 251 -20.71 5.05 -21.94
CA LEU A 251 -20.27 4.32 -20.75
C LEU A 251 -21.43 3.50 -20.15
N VAL A 252 -21.12 2.41 -19.45
CA VAL A 252 -22.12 1.59 -18.75
C VAL A 252 -22.93 2.45 -17.76
N ASN A 253 -22.25 3.22 -16.90
CA ASN A 253 -22.89 4.20 -16.04
C ASN A 253 -21.90 5.29 -15.58
N VAL A 254 -22.06 6.50 -16.12
CA VAL A 254 -21.19 7.66 -15.79
C VAL A 254 -21.27 8.03 -14.32
N GLY A 255 -22.46 8.01 -13.72
CA GLY A 255 -22.65 8.38 -12.32
C GLY A 255 -21.95 7.41 -11.37
N ILE A 256 -22.05 6.10 -11.61
CA ILE A 256 -21.36 5.09 -10.80
C ILE A 256 -19.84 5.21 -10.96
N ALA A 257 -19.34 5.47 -12.18
CA ALA A 257 -17.91 5.70 -12.42
C ALA A 257 -17.41 6.89 -11.58
N ASN A 258 -18.08 8.04 -11.69
CA ASN A 258 -17.67 9.25 -10.97
C ASN A 258 -17.76 9.10 -9.45
N TRP A 259 -18.86 8.57 -8.91
CA TRP A 259 -19.02 8.35 -7.46
C TRP A 259 -18.05 7.29 -6.92
N GLY A 260 -17.79 6.23 -7.68
CA GLY A 260 -16.81 5.21 -7.32
C GLY A 260 -15.39 5.78 -7.25
N THR A 261 -15.00 6.58 -8.25
CA THR A 261 -13.71 7.28 -8.25
C THR A 261 -13.61 8.27 -7.09
N LEU A 262 -14.65 9.09 -6.87
CA LEU A 262 -14.69 10.08 -5.80
C LEU A 262 -14.53 9.43 -4.41
N THR A 263 -15.39 8.45 -4.11
CA THR A 263 -15.39 7.78 -2.80
C THR A 263 -14.15 6.91 -2.60
N GLY A 264 -13.67 6.25 -3.66
CA GLY A 264 -12.41 5.51 -3.62
C GLY A 264 -11.20 6.42 -3.35
N ALA A 265 -11.16 7.59 -3.99
CA ALA A 265 -10.08 8.56 -3.81
C ALA A 265 -10.04 9.15 -2.40
N LEU A 266 -11.22 9.43 -1.83
CA LEU A 266 -11.36 9.84 -0.43
C LEU A 266 -10.85 8.75 0.52
N CYS A 267 -11.10 7.46 0.22
CA CYS A 267 -10.54 6.36 1.01
C CYS A 267 -9.01 6.38 0.98
N PHE A 268 -8.36 6.51 -0.19
CA PHE A 268 -6.91 6.58 -0.25
C PHE A 268 -6.33 7.80 0.47
N SER A 269 -6.99 8.96 0.37
CA SER A 269 -6.57 10.16 1.10
C SER A 269 -6.67 9.94 2.61
N PHE A 270 -7.80 9.40 3.09
CA PHE A 270 -7.98 9.09 4.51
C PHE A 270 -7.00 8.00 5.00
N GLY A 271 -6.74 6.97 4.19
CA GLY A 271 -5.73 5.94 4.47
C GLY A 271 -4.33 6.54 4.60
N GLY A 272 -3.99 7.53 3.77
CA GLY A 272 -2.77 8.33 3.90
C GLY A 272 -2.71 9.10 5.22
N VAL A 273 -3.79 9.76 5.64
CA VAL A 273 -3.87 10.43 6.95
C VAL A 273 -3.64 9.44 8.09
N LEU A 274 -4.31 8.29 8.07
CA LEU A 274 -4.11 7.24 9.07
C LEU A 274 -2.65 6.73 9.09
N GLN A 275 -2.04 6.56 7.92
CA GLN A 275 -0.66 6.13 7.79
C GLN A 275 0.32 7.15 8.41
N LEU A 276 0.05 8.45 8.29
CA LEU A 276 0.89 9.50 8.89
C LEU A 276 0.99 9.40 10.42
N PHE A 277 -0.07 8.89 11.07
CA PHE A 277 -0.11 8.65 12.53
C PHE A 277 0.51 7.31 12.95
N GLU A 278 0.83 6.43 12.00
CA GLU A 278 1.57 5.20 12.27
C GLU A 278 3.07 5.50 12.40
N ARG A 279 3.46 5.99 13.59
CA ARG A 279 4.83 6.44 13.88
C ARG A 279 5.61 5.42 14.71
N PRO A 280 6.95 5.34 14.54
CA PRO A 280 7.87 4.72 15.48
C PRO A 280 7.90 5.43 16.83
#